data_AF-A0A8T4TQJ6-F1
#
_entry.id   AF-A0A8T4TQJ6-F1
#
_cell.length_a   1.000
_cell.length_b   1.000
_cell.length_c   1.000
_cell.angle_alpha   90.00
_cell.angle_beta   90.00
_cell.angle_gamma   90.00
#
_symmetry.space_group_name_H-M   'P 1'
#
loop_
_entity.id
_entity.type
_entity.pdbx_description
1 polymer ?
#
loop_
_entity_poly.entity_id
_entity_poly.type
_entity_poly.pdbx_seq_one_letter_code
_entity_poly.pdbx_strand_id
1 'polypeptide(L)'
;MDLAEVINLCNTYCVGSQNLYCDKTFDLDINGDGVITSDEKSKTCKDLGVSCNIINCGTTYPGYYMETDKKEYSETEVIYLTITSSTTSGGNVDVYVMSPNYNEKYIVHSGISIEHISTVNIPIFKYKDIFTKSGEYLLLLCEGGKECVSGVNTNSIPVYVNIQEITPPITCEISDVYTIEKSGNKLNLGQTLYNIDPSITDTELGLLKDQTLIDDVGTNTGDHDYTQQIDFTNAPTGQLVFAADTSGNRAGRPAGTYLKFSSAGSRWAWNYNLKITGPAVKVKDAADLKNNVLIILGKPYVITNVLIDNGNIRGLTLNPGIQLEEGKNVNSYGIVIDNSFVHIINENGFKGLTISYQPQDDLYLSERESLKDPIFGAFDIYFRSIQSH
;
A
#
# COMPACT_ATOMS: atom_id res chain seq x y z
N MET A 1 -13.09 31.28 -28.27
CA MET A 1 -11.70 31.80 -28.34
C MET A 1 -11.14 31.42 -29.67
N ASP A 2 -10.36 32.31 -30.30
CA ASP A 2 -9.64 31.90 -31.50
C ASP A 2 -8.45 30.98 -31.14
N LEU A 3 -7.89 30.29 -32.14
CA LEU A 3 -6.80 29.34 -31.92
C LEU A 3 -5.55 30.00 -31.31
N ALA A 4 -5.28 31.27 -31.63
CA ALA A 4 -4.12 31.98 -31.11
C ALA A 4 -4.29 32.32 -29.62
N GLU A 5 -5.48 32.70 -29.18
CA GLU A 5 -5.81 32.89 -27.76
C GLU A 5 -5.68 31.59 -26.97
N VAL A 6 -6.16 30.46 -27.50
CA VAL A 6 -6.07 29.15 -26.83
C VAL A 6 -4.62 28.69 -26.72
N ILE A 7 -3.81 28.84 -27.77
CA ILE A 7 -2.37 28.50 -27.73
C ILE A 7 -1.64 29.38 -26.70
N ASN A 8 -1.96 30.68 -26.64
CA ASN A 8 -1.33 31.60 -25.70
C ASN A 8 -1.74 31.30 -24.24
N LEU A 9 -2.99 30.89 -24.03
CA LEU A 9 -3.46 30.33 -22.74
C LEU A 9 -2.68 29.07 -22.39
N CYS A 10 -2.60 28.08 -23.29
CA CYS A 10 -1.86 26.84 -23.07
C CYS A 10 -0.40 27.09 -22.69
N ASN A 11 0.27 28.04 -23.35
CA ASN A 11 1.64 28.43 -23.01
C ASN A 11 1.73 29.10 -21.62
N THR A 12 0.76 29.95 -21.27
CA THR A 12 0.73 30.62 -19.97
C THR A 12 0.51 29.62 -18.83
N TYR A 13 -0.39 28.64 -19.01
CA TYR A 13 -0.62 27.57 -18.05
C TYR A 13 0.58 26.62 -17.93
N CYS A 14 1.22 26.23 -19.03
CA CYS A 14 2.38 25.33 -18.98
C CYS A 14 3.65 25.98 -18.40
N VAL A 15 3.77 27.31 -18.37
CA VAL A 15 4.92 28.00 -17.76
C VAL A 15 4.72 28.26 -16.26
N GLY A 16 3.48 28.29 -15.77
CA GLY A 16 3.15 28.64 -14.38
C GLY A 16 2.70 27.49 -13.47
N SER A 17 2.31 26.33 -14.03
CA SER A 17 1.72 25.24 -13.25
C SER A 17 2.27 23.88 -13.69
N GLN A 18 2.77 23.10 -12.72
CA GLN A 18 3.29 21.76 -12.96
C GLN A 18 2.17 20.84 -13.44
N ASN A 19 2.22 20.42 -14.71
CA ASN A 19 1.49 19.33 -15.40
C ASN A 19 -0.04 19.17 -15.26
N LEU A 20 -0.71 19.77 -14.29
CA LEU A 20 -2.16 19.61 -14.01
C LEU A 20 -3.08 20.19 -15.10
N TYR A 21 -2.55 20.97 -16.04
CA TYR A 21 -3.37 21.66 -17.06
C TYR A 21 -3.09 21.25 -18.50
N CYS A 22 -2.23 20.26 -18.76
CA CYS A 22 -2.02 19.74 -20.12
C CYS A 22 -3.27 19.03 -20.68
N ASP A 23 -4.09 18.45 -19.79
CA ASP A 23 -5.34 17.76 -20.13
C ASP A 23 -6.57 18.68 -20.04
N LYS A 24 -6.38 20.00 -19.85
CA LYS A 24 -7.49 20.94 -19.83
C LYS A 24 -8.07 21.08 -21.23
N THR A 25 -9.34 20.75 -21.37
CA THR A 25 -10.10 20.89 -22.60
C THR A 25 -10.54 22.33 -22.77
N PHE A 26 -10.32 22.90 -23.95
CA PHE A 26 -10.86 24.19 -24.34
C PHE A 26 -11.87 24.03 -25.47
N ASP A 27 -13.02 24.67 -25.31
CA ASP A 27 -14.00 24.78 -26.39
C ASP A 27 -13.54 25.86 -27.38
N LEU A 28 -13.24 25.43 -28.61
CA LEU A 28 -12.87 26.33 -29.70
C LEU A 28 -14.14 26.88 -30.36
N ASP A 29 -14.25 28.21 -30.42
CA ASP A 29 -15.35 28.88 -31.12
C ASP A 29 -14.78 29.50 -32.40
N ILE A 30 -14.79 28.73 -33.48
CA ILE A 30 -14.24 29.14 -34.77
C ILE A 30 -15.38 29.71 -35.61
N ASN A 31 -15.63 31.01 -35.46
CA ASN A 31 -16.56 31.74 -36.31
C ASN A 31 -15.89 32.06 -37.65
N GLY A 32 -16.04 31.17 -38.63
CA GLY A 32 -15.62 31.41 -40.02
C GLY A 32 -15.82 30.18 -40.91
N ASP A 33 -16.99 30.08 -41.52
CA ASP A 33 -17.42 29.38 -42.76
C ASP A 33 -16.91 27.96 -43.09
N GLY A 34 -16.10 27.34 -42.24
CA GLY A 34 -15.65 25.95 -42.36
C GLY A 34 -16.61 25.02 -41.62
N VAL A 35 -17.18 24.05 -42.33
CA VAL A 35 -17.98 22.98 -41.73
C VAL A 35 -17.08 22.16 -40.80
N ILE A 36 -17.30 22.27 -39.50
CA ILE A 36 -16.64 21.45 -38.47
C ILE A 36 -17.63 20.39 -38.01
N THR A 37 -17.25 19.11 -38.12
CA THR A 37 -17.99 17.98 -37.56
C THR A 37 -17.94 18.01 -36.03
N SER A 38 -18.98 17.55 -35.34
CA SER A 38 -19.18 17.65 -33.87
C SER A 38 -17.99 17.23 -33.01
N ASP A 39 -17.07 16.43 -33.55
CA ASP A 39 -16.00 15.77 -32.82
C ASP A 39 -14.73 16.64 -32.66
N GLU A 40 -14.69 17.84 -33.25
CA GLU A 40 -13.51 18.73 -33.18
C GLU A 40 -13.66 19.93 -32.23
N LYS A 41 -14.77 20.05 -31.50
CA LYS A 41 -15.03 21.23 -30.63
C LYS A 41 -14.17 21.28 -29.38
N SER A 42 -13.59 20.15 -28.99
CA SER A 42 -12.82 19.96 -27.77
C SER A 42 -11.42 19.53 -28.16
N LYS A 43 -10.42 20.36 -27.84
CA LYS A 43 -9.00 19.99 -27.99
C LYS A 43 -8.27 20.26 -26.67
N THR A 44 -7.40 19.33 -26.30
CA THR A 44 -6.44 19.53 -25.21
C THR A 44 -5.25 20.33 -25.71
N CYS A 45 -4.44 20.91 -24.81
CA CYS A 45 -3.19 21.58 -25.22
C CYS A 45 -2.24 20.61 -25.96
N LYS A 46 -2.32 19.31 -25.66
CA LYS A 46 -1.56 18.24 -26.34
C LYS A 46 -2.00 18.06 -27.79
N ASP A 47 -3.30 18.10 -28.06
CA ASP A 47 -3.85 18.00 -29.42
C ASP A 47 -3.47 19.20 -30.30
N LEU A 48 -3.09 20.32 -29.68
CA LEU A 48 -2.60 21.53 -30.34
C LEU A 48 -1.08 21.54 -30.57
N GLY A 49 -0.39 20.43 -30.29
CA GLY A 49 1.05 20.31 -30.52
C GLY A 49 1.92 21.13 -29.56
N VAL A 50 1.34 21.61 -28.45
CA VAL A 50 2.10 22.29 -27.40
C VAL A 50 2.81 21.21 -26.58
N SER A 51 4.08 20.98 -26.85
CA SER A 51 4.91 20.10 -26.03
C SER A 51 5.31 20.86 -24.77
N CYS A 52 4.65 20.56 -23.65
CA CYS A 52 5.11 21.02 -22.34
C CYS A 52 6.37 20.21 -22.02
N ASN A 53 7.53 20.77 -22.36
CA ASN A 53 8.81 20.22 -21.95
C ASN A 53 8.76 20.08 -20.43
N ILE A 54 9.20 18.94 -19.90
CA ILE A 54 9.42 18.77 -18.46
C ILE A 54 10.50 19.79 -18.08
N ILE A 55 10.06 20.99 -17.68
CA ILE A 55 10.95 21.94 -17.07
C ILE A 55 11.19 21.36 -15.68
N ASN A 56 12.42 20.91 -15.43
CA ASN A 56 12.94 20.76 -14.08
C ASN A 56 12.97 22.16 -13.45
N CYS A 57 11.80 22.62 -13.04
CA CYS A 57 11.63 23.80 -12.23
C CYS A 57 12.16 23.43 -10.84
N GLY A 58 13.43 23.74 -10.57
CA GLY A 58 13.93 23.82 -9.22
C GLY A 58 13.23 24.97 -8.49
N THR A 59 11.99 24.74 -8.05
CA THR A 59 11.25 25.69 -7.23
C THR A 59 11.59 25.44 -5.77
N THR A 60 12.33 26.37 -5.18
CA THR A 60 12.44 26.58 -3.73
C THR A 60 11.10 27.08 -3.18
N TYR A 61 10.10 26.21 -3.09
CA TYR A 61 8.89 26.46 -2.31
C TYR A 61 8.69 25.24 -1.40
N PRO A 62 8.72 25.39 -0.06
CA PRO A 62 8.87 24.25 0.87
C PRO A 62 7.56 23.49 1.12
N GLY A 63 6.60 23.61 0.21
CA GLY A 63 5.31 22.99 0.38
C GLY A 63 4.58 22.67 -0.91
N TYR A 64 3.61 21.78 -0.79
CA TYR A 64 2.77 21.28 -1.86
C TYR A 64 1.31 21.46 -1.49
N TYR A 65 0.52 22.04 -2.40
CA TYR A 65 -0.92 22.12 -2.24
C TYR A 65 -1.57 20.82 -2.70
N MET A 66 -2.26 20.17 -1.77
CA MET A 66 -3.01 18.94 -1.96
C MET A 66 -4.49 19.26 -1.86
N GLU A 67 -5.22 19.12 -2.97
CA GLU A 67 -6.68 19.25 -2.94
C GLU A 67 -7.32 17.96 -2.46
N THR A 68 -8.34 18.09 -1.61
CA THR A 68 -9.15 16.97 -1.16
C THR A 68 -10.62 17.18 -1.51
N ASP A 69 -11.28 16.11 -1.93
CA ASP A 69 -12.67 16.12 -2.39
C ASP A 69 -13.65 15.55 -1.34
N LYS A 70 -13.14 14.95 -0.26
CA LYS A 70 -13.92 14.24 0.76
C LYS A 70 -13.93 14.94 2.12
N LYS A 71 -15.01 14.68 2.87
CA LYS A 71 -15.18 15.13 4.26
C LYS A 71 -14.83 14.05 5.29
N GLU A 72 -14.80 12.79 4.85
CA GLU A 72 -14.46 11.64 5.66
C GLU A 72 -13.53 10.73 4.85
N TYR A 73 -12.52 10.20 5.52
CA TYR A 73 -11.55 9.30 4.93
C TYR A 73 -11.63 7.93 5.58
N SER A 74 -11.50 6.89 4.76
CA SER A 74 -11.41 5.51 5.23
C SER A 74 -10.05 5.25 5.88
N GLU A 75 -9.95 4.16 6.65
CA GLU A 75 -8.69 3.73 7.28
C GLU A 75 -7.63 3.29 6.26
N THR A 76 -7.99 3.16 4.98
CA THR A 76 -7.10 2.74 3.91
C THR A 76 -6.53 3.90 3.11
N GLU A 77 -7.03 5.12 3.30
CA GLU A 77 -6.56 6.30 2.59
C GLU A 77 -5.31 6.87 3.25
N VAL A 78 -4.24 6.94 2.45
CA VAL A 78 -2.92 7.41 2.87
C VAL A 78 -2.39 8.40 1.85
N ILE A 79 -1.66 9.42 2.32
CA ILE A 79 -0.88 10.30 1.46
C ILE A 79 0.49 9.64 1.26
N TYR A 80 0.86 9.37 0.01
CA TYR A 80 2.18 8.87 -0.36
C TYR A 80 3.08 10.05 -0.73
N LEU A 81 4.08 10.32 0.10
CA LEU A 81 5.08 11.34 -0.16
C LEU A 81 6.41 10.68 -0.51
N THR A 82 6.92 10.92 -1.71
CA THR A 82 8.33 10.62 -2.03
C THR A 82 9.15 11.88 -1.86
N ILE A 83 10.16 11.81 -1.00
CA ILE A 83 10.97 12.93 -0.53
C ILE A 83 12.42 12.68 -0.97
N THR A 84 12.91 13.47 -1.92
CA THR A 84 14.27 13.34 -2.45
C THR A 84 15.16 14.46 -1.96
N SER A 85 16.23 14.16 -1.23
CA SER A 85 17.24 15.15 -0.84
C SER A 85 18.27 15.35 -1.94
N SER A 86 18.54 16.61 -2.28
CA SER A 86 19.62 16.98 -3.21
C SER A 86 21.00 17.06 -2.54
N THR A 87 21.07 16.96 -1.22
CA THR A 87 22.35 16.99 -0.47
C THR A 87 22.79 15.58 -0.11
N THR A 88 24.08 15.28 -0.27
CA THR A 88 24.66 13.97 0.05
C THR A 88 24.74 13.67 1.56
N SER A 89 24.60 14.67 2.42
CA SER A 89 24.69 14.51 3.88
C SER A 89 23.39 14.06 4.54
N GLY A 90 22.30 13.96 3.77
CA GLY A 90 20.98 13.68 4.31
C GLY A 90 20.51 14.67 5.38
N GLY A 91 19.38 14.38 6.03
CA GLY A 91 18.85 15.16 7.14
C GLY A 91 17.50 14.63 7.61
N ASN A 92 17.08 15.05 8.81
CA ASN A 92 15.74 14.73 9.30
C ASN A 92 14.76 15.81 8.84
N VAL A 93 13.55 15.41 8.44
CA VAL A 93 12.44 16.32 8.17
C VAL A 93 11.17 15.94 8.93
N ASP A 94 10.37 16.95 9.22
CA ASP A 94 9.01 16.81 9.70
C ASP A 94 8.06 17.22 8.57
N VAL A 95 6.92 16.52 8.46
CA VAL A 95 5.83 16.87 7.55
C VAL A 95 4.74 17.55 8.34
N TYR A 96 4.38 18.76 7.91
CA TYR A 96 3.24 19.50 8.44
C TYR A 96 2.12 19.57 7.41
N VAL A 97 0.88 19.67 7.90
CA VAL A 97 -0.31 20.00 7.12
C VAL A 97 -0.87 21.32 7.65
N MET A 98 -1.24 22.21 6.74
CA MET A 98 -2.05 23.39 7.02
C MET A 98 -3.39 23.26 6.29
N SER A 99 -4.47 23.45 7.03
CA SER A 99 -5.83 23.49 6.48
C SER A 99 -6.09 24.84 5.81
N PRO A 100 -6.87 24.92 4.72
CA PRO A 100 -7.15 26.18 4.04
C PRO A 100 -7.87 27.21 4.94
N ASN A 101 -8.57 26.72 5.97
CA ASN A 101 -9.37 27.55 6.87
C ASN A 101 -8.60 27.99 8.13
N TYR A 102 -7.43 27.41 8.38
CA TYR A 102 -6.68 27.63 9.62
C TYR A 102 -5.22 27.89 9.30
N ASN A 103 -4.68 29.00 9.82
CA ASN A 103 -3.23 29.25 9.82
C ASN A 103 -2.46 28.33 10.80
N GLU A 104 -3.15 27.34 11.36
CA GLU A 104 -2.56 26.35 12.26
C GLU A 104 -1.86 25.25 11.47
N LYS A 105 -0.67 24.89 11.95
CA LYS A 105 0.17 23.84 11.40
C LYS A 105 0.06 22.61 12.29
N TYR A 106 -0.18 21.49 11.65
CA TYR A 106 -0.27 20.21 12.34
C TYR A 106 0.84 19.30 11.84
N ILE A 107 1.66 18.80 12.76
CA ILE A 107 2.66 17.80 12.41
C ILE A 107 1.96 16.47 12.15
N VAL A 108 2.11 15.94 10.93
CA VAL A 108 1.51 14.66 10.50
C VAL A 108 2.54 13.55 10.33
N HIS A 109 3.82 13.92 10.35
CA HIS A 109 4.92 12.98 10.50
C HIS A 109 6.14 13.72 11.04
N SER A 110 6.93 13.08 11.90
CA SER A 110 8.16 13.68 12.46
C SER A 110 9.37 12.78 12.25
N GLY A 111 10.57 13.38 12.23
CA GLY A 111 11.85 12.67 12.28
C GLY A 111 12.14 11.77 11.08
N ILE A 112 11.66 12.13 9.88
CA ILE A 112 11.92 11.36 8.66
C ILE A 112 13.38 11.56 8.26
N SER A 113 14.19 10.51 8.41
CA SER A 113 15.56 10.51 7.91
C SER A 113 15.54 10.41 6.38
N ILE A 114 16.08 11.43 5.69
CA ILE A 114 16.28 11.44 4.24
C ILE A 114 17.77 11.29 3.96
N GLU A 115 18.19 10.18 3.35
CA GLU A 115 19.57 10.00 2.88
C GLU A 115 19.71 10.39 1.40
N HIS A 116 18.79 9.94 0.54
CA HIS A 116 18.73 10.31 -0.87
C HIS A 116 17.30 10.39 -1.37
N ILE A 117 16.53 9.30 -1.20
CA ILE A 117 15.10 9.22 -1.47
C ILE A 117 14.45 8.50 -0.30
N SER A 118 13.39 9.07 0.26
CA SER A 118 12.59 8.46 1.33
C SER A 118 11.12 8.51 0.95
N THR A 119 10.39 7.43 1.22
CA THR A 119 8.92 7.40 1.05
C THR A 119 8.27 7.47 2.42
N VAL A 120 7.25 8.32 2.54
CA VAL A 120 6.47 8.51 3.76
C VAL A 120 5.01 8.25 3.46
N ASN A 121 4.39 7.39 4.27
CA ASN A 121 2.97 7.08 4.18
C ASN A 121 2.25 7.75 5.35
N ILE A 122 1.36 8.70 5.06
CA ILE A 122 0.63 9.45 6.07
C ILE A 122 -0.82 8.97 6.07
N PRO A 123 -1.23 8.12 7.03
CA PRO A 123 -2.61 7.65 7.11
C PRO A 123 -3.56 8.79 7.48
N ILE A 124 -4.42 9.19 6.55
CA ILE A 124 -5.28 10.38 6.70
C ILE A 124 -6.27 10.19 7.85
N PHE A 125 -6.75 8.97 8.08
CA PHE A 125 -7.70 8.65 9.15
C PHE A 125 -7.16 8.93 10.56
N LYS A 126 -5.84 9.04 10.77
CA LYS A 126 -5.26 9.43 12.06
C LYS A 126 -5.39 10.94 12.34
N TYR A 127 -5.75 11.70 11.31
CA TYR A 127 -5.76 13.15 11.27
C TYR A 127 -7.16 13.71 10.92
N LYS A 128 -8.22 13.00 11.33
CA LYS A 128 -9.62 13.35 11.02
C LYS A 128 -9.99 14.78 11.44
N ASP A 129 -9.40 15.28 12.53
CA ASP A 129 -9.64 16.65 13.02
C ASP A 129 -9.03 17.73 12.11
N ILE A 130 -8.01 17.36 11.32
CA ILE A 130 -7.34 18.25 10.36
C ILE A 130 -8.10 18.18 9.03
N PHE A 131 -8.36 16.97 8.54
CA PHE A 131 -9.01 16.71 7.25
C PHE A 131 -10.54 16.62 7.37
N THR A 132 -11.17 17.60 8.03
CA THR A 132 -12.62 17.61 8.29
C THR A 132 -13.47 18.09 7.11
N LYS A 133 -12.84 18.68 6.09
CA LYS A 133 -13.51 19.29 4.95
C LYS A 133 -12.74 19.00 3.67
N SER A 134 -13.48 18.90 2.58
CA SER A 134 -12.91 19.02 1.24
C SER A 134 -12.28 20.41 1.07
N GLY A 135 -11.14 20.48 0.41
CA GLY A 135 -10.45 21.73 0.12
C GLY A 135 -8.96 21.55 -0.10
N GLU A 136 -8.27 22.66 -0.30
CA GLU A 136 -6.83 22.68 -0.58
C GLU A 136 -6.02 22.74 0.72
N TYR A 137 -5.23 21.72 1.00
CA TYR A 137 -4.33 21.63 2.15
C TYR A 137 -2.90 21.90 1.71
N LEU A 138 -2.14 22.66 2.50
CA LEU A 138 -0.72 22.87 2.24
C LEU A 138 0.10 21.88 3.07
N LEU A 139 0.76 20.95 2.40
CA LEU A 139 1.79 20.09 2.96
C LEU A 139 3.10 20.86 3.02
N LEU A 140 3.79 20.87 4.16
CA LEU A 140 5.09 21.53 4.34
C LEU A 140 6.13 20.52 4.80
N LEU A 141 7.34 20.63 4.26
CA LEU A 141 8.51 19.90 4.74
C LEU A 141 9.45 20.85 5.48
N CYS A 142 9.73 20.55 6.74
CA CYS A 142 10.53 21.40 7.60
C CYS A 142 11.63 20.59 8.27
N GLU A 143 12.73 21.23 8.68
CA GLU A 143 13.86 20.54 9.32
C GLU A 143 13.39 19.88 10.63
N GLY A 144 13.75 18.62 10.83
CA GLY A 144 13.27 17.81 11.94
C GLY A 144 13.56 18.46 13.30
N GLY A 145 12.52 18.60 14.12
CA GLY A 145 12.60 19.23 15.44
C GLY A 145 12.67 20.76 15.42
N LYS A 146 12.51 21.41 14.26
CA LYS A 146 12.38 22.87 14.15
C LYS A 146 10.95 23.25 13.80
N GLU A 147 10.46 24.31 14.42
CA GLU A 147 9.15 24.87 14.08
C GLU A 147 9.19 25.42 12.65
N CYS A 148 8.17 25.09 11.87
CA CYS A 148 8.09 25.56 10.50
C CYS A 148 7.69 27.03 10.48
N VAL A 149 8.64 27.95 10.37
CA VAL A 149 8.35 29.40 10.32
C VAL A 149 7.90 29.77 8.91
N SER A 150 6.58 29.99 8.78
CA SER A 150 5.85 30.55 7.63
C SER A 150 6.52 30.53 6.26
N GLY A 151 6.33 29.45 5.49
CA GLY A 151 6.52 29.41 4.02
C GLY A 151 7.94 29.68 3.49
N VAL A 152 8.89 30.01 4.35
CA VAL A 152 10.27 30.33 4.00
C VAL A 152 11.16 29.54 4.95
N ASN A 153 11.46 28.31 4.57
CA ASN A 153 12.43 27.51 5.30
C ASN A 153 13.82 28.09 4.99
N THR A 154 14.44 28.79 5.94
CA THR A 154 15.73 29.49 5.74
C THR A 154 16.95 28.56 5.66
N ASN A 155 16.77 27.23 5.73
CA ASN A 155 17.87 26.26 5.69
C ASN A 155 17.70 25.20 4.58
N SER A 156 18.23 25.55 3.41
CA SER A 156 19.22 24.79 2.60
C SER A 156 19.08 23.30 2.26
N ILE A 157 17.96 22.61 2.48
CA ILE A 157 17.76 21.28 1.87
C ILE A 157 16.77 21.42 0.71
N PRO A 158 17.23 21.50 -0.56
CA PRO A 158 16.36 21.36 -1.71
C PRO A 158 15.84 19.93 -1.71
N VAL A 159 14.54 19.81 -1.44
CA VAL A 159 13.83 18.54 -1.44
C VAL A 159 12.85 18.54 -2.60
N TYR A 160 12.83 17.46 -3.37
CA TYR A 160 11.78 17.23 -4.37
C TYR A 160 10.71 16.36 -3.73
N VAL A 161 9.47 16.82 -3.81
CA VAL A 161 8.31 16.05 -3.38
C VAL A 161 7.61 15.57 -4.63
N ASN A 162 7.57 14.25 -4.84
CA ASN A 162 6.67 13.67 -5.82
C ASN A 162 5.47 13.09 -5.07
N ILE A 163 4.32 13.70 -5.29
CA ILE A 163 3.05 13.23 -4.77
C ILE A 163 2.38 12.48 -5.89
N GLN A 164 2.29 11.17 -5.73
CA GLN A 164 1.25 10.44 -6.42
C GLN A 164 -0.05 10.90 -5.78
N GLU A 165 -0.93 11.47 -6.60
CA GLU A 165 -2.21 12.09 -6.20
C GLU A 165 -2.93 11.28 -5.10
N ILE A 166 -3.77 11.96 -4.30
CA ILE A 166 -4.79 11.27 -3.52
C ILE A 166 -5.55 10.43 -4.52
N THR A 167 -5.23 9.14 -4.55
CA THR A 167 -5.88 8.26 -5.49
C THR A 167 -7.31 8.25 -5.00
N PRO A 168 -8.32 8.66 -5.82
CA PRO A 168 -9.72 8.42 -5.47
C PRO A 168 -9.78 6.96 -5.01
N PRO A 169 -10.66 6.63 -4.04
CA PRO A 169 -10.60 5.31 -3.44
C PRO A 169 -10.61 4.38 -4.63
N ILE A 170 -9.51 3.64 -4.82
CA ILE A 170 -9.43 2.74 -5.96
C ILE A 170 -10.70 1.95 -5.73
N THR A 171 -11.70 2.14 -6.58
CA THR A 171 -12.71 1.12 -6.73
C THR A 171 -11.83 0.03 -7.26
N CYS A 172 -11.28 -0.75 -6.33
CA CYS A 172 -10.74 -2.02 -6.64
C CYS A 172 -11.96 -2.64 -7.30
N GLU A 173 -11.98 -2.62 -8.63
CA GLU A 173 -12.51 -3.77 -9.30
C GLU A 173 -11.87 -4.90 -8.53
N ILE A 174 -12.69 -5.61 -7.76
CA ILE A 174 -12.24 -6.76 -7.01
C ILE A 174 -11.93 -7.74 -8.14
N SER A 175 -10.75 -7.58 -8.73
CA SER A 175 -10.43 -8.13 -10.05
C SER A 175 -10.11 -9.60 -9.93
N ASP A 176 -9.89 -10.07 -8.70
CA ASP A 176 -9.74 -11.46 -8.33
C ASP A 176 -10.49 -11.75 -7.03
N VAL A 177 -11.67 -12.37 -7.14
CA VAL A 177 -12.39 -12.95 -6.01
C VAL A 177 -12.25 -14.46 -6.09
N TYR A 178 -11.66 -15.07 -5.07
CA TYR A 178 -11.73 -16.50 -4.88
C TYR A 178 -12.76 -16.85 -3.82
N THR A 179 -13.74 -17.68 -4.18
CA THR A 179 -14.78 -18.10 -3.25
C THR A 179 -14.41 -19.45 -2.65
N ILE A 180 -14.14 -19.47 -1.35
CA ILE A 180 -13.91 -20.69 -0.58
C ILE A 180 -15.27 -21.29 -0.20
N GLU A 181 -15.67 -22.39 -0.85
CA GLU A 181 -16.98 -23.02 -0.67
C GLU A 181 -16.87 -24.44 -0.11
N LYS A 182 -17.67 -24.74 0.93
CA LYS A 182 -17.82 -26.13 1.38
C LYS A 182 -18.93 -26.80 0.58
N SER A 183 -18.57 -27.77 -0.26
CA SER A 183 -19.54 -28.52 -1.05
C SER A 183 -20.34 -29.54 -0.21
N GLY A 184 -21.60 -29.75 -0.58
CA GLY A 184 -22.44 -30.84 -0.05
C GLY A 184 -23.32 -30.48 1.17
N ASN A 185 -23.02 -31.08 2.33
CA ASN A 185 -23.93 -31.19 3.47
C ASN A 185 -24.28 -29.85 4.15
N LYS A 186 -25.44 -29.83 4.81
CA LYS A 186 -25.86 -28.75 5.73
C LYS A 186 -24.75 -28.43 6.74
N LEU A 187 -24.45 -27.14 6.90
CA LEU A 187 -23.60 -26.64 7.99
C LEU A 187 -24.36 -26.70 9.31
N ASN A 188 -23.80 -27.42 10.29
CA ASN A 188 -24.34 -27.43 11.64
C ASN A 188 -23.66 -26.36 12.51
N LEU A 189 -24.40 -25.76 13.43
CA LEU A 189 -23.82 -24.82 14.40
C LEU A 189 -22.75 -25.53 15.26
N GLY A 190 -21.62 -24.87 15.44
CA GLY A 190 -20.45 -25.40 16.12
C GLY A 190 -19.61 -26.37 15.28
N GLN A 191 -19.97 -26.61 14.01
CA GLN A 191 -19.18 -27.45 13.13
C GLN A 191 -17.89 -26.74 12.74
N THR A 192 -16.75 -27.39 13.03
CA THR A 192 -15.46 -27.03 12.44
C THR A 192 -15.47 -27.39 10.96
N LEU A 193 -15.04 -26.45 10.15
CA LEU A 193 -14.85 -26.61 8.72
C LEU A 193 -13.37 -26.98 8.49
N TYR A 194 -13.17 -28.16 7.92
CA TYR A 194 -11.86 -28.66 7.53
C TYR A 194 -11.80 -28.69 6.00
N ASN A 195 -10.61 -28.41 5.44
CA ASN A 195 -10.30 -28.61 4.02
C ASN A 195 -11.34 -27.98 3.07
N ILE A 196 -11.80 -26.75 3.36
CA ILE A 196 -12.71 -26.06 2.42
C ILE A 196 -11.95 -25.71 1.14
N ASP A 197 -10.70 -25.29 1.30
CA ASP A 197 -9.68 -25.31 0.26
C ASP A 197 -8.31 -25.31 0.98
N PRO A 198 -7.49 -26.38 0.87
CA PRO A 198 -6.27 -26.47 1.66
C PRO A 198 -5.23 -25.41 1.28
N SER A 199 -5.23 -24.94 0.03
CA SER A 199 -4.22 -24.03 -0.51
C SER A 199 -4.76 -23.24 -1.70
N ILE A 200 -4.59 -21.92 -1.67
CA ILE A 200 -4.86 -21.05 -2.81
C ILE A 200 -3.52 -20.67 -3.45
N THR A 201 -3.44 -20.75 -4.78
CA THR A 201 -2.25 -20.48 -5.58
C THR A 201 -2.54 -19.48 -6.69
N ASP A 202 -1.60 -19.30 -7.62
CA ASP A 202 -1.74 -18.38 -8.74
C ASP A 202 -2.82 -18.77 -9.75
N THR A 203 -3.20 -20.04 -9.82
CA THR A 203 -4.30 -20.50 -10.66
C THR A 203 -5.66 -20.02 -10.17
N GLU A 204 -5.77 -19.70 -8.89
CA GLU A 204 -7.00 -19.24 -8.24
C GLU A 204 -7.04 -17.73 -8.00
N LEU A 205 -5.89 -17.12 -7.68
CA LEU A 205 -5.77 -15.70 -7.36
C LEU A 205 -4.56 -15.09 -8.07
N GLY A 206 -4.78 -14.12 -8.97
CA GLY A 206 -3.70 -13.44 -9.69
C GLY A 206 -2.70 -12.71 -8.78
N LEU A 207 -3.11 -12.32 -7.57
CA LEU A 207 -2.20 -11.75 -6.56
C LEU A 207 -1.12 -12.73 -6.08
N LEU A 208 -1.31 -14.04 -6.28
CA LEU A 208 -0.36 -15.10 -5.94
C LEU A 208 0.49 -15.54 -7.12
N LYS A 209 0.40 -14.86 -8.27
CA LYS A 209 1.18 -15.17 -9.47
C LYS A 209 2.64 -15.45 -9.13
N ASP A 210 3.19 -16.51 -9.73
CA ASP A 210 4.62 -16.79 -9.74
C ASP A 210 5.43 -15.58 -10.22
N GLN A 211 6.60 -15.41 -9.64
CA GLN A 211 7.45 -14.23 -9.85
C GLN A 211 8.90 -14.64 -9.96
N THR A 212 9.72 -13.71 -10.40
CA THR A 212 11.17 -13.87 -10.47
C THR A 212 11.81 -12.82 -9.58
N LEU A 213 12.61 -13.28 -8.61
CA LEU A 213 13.53 -12.41 -7.88
C LEU A 213 14.75 -12.21 -8.77
N ILE A 214 14.90 -10.99 -9.29
CA ILE A 214 16.07 -10.60 -10.06
C ILE A 214 17.12 -10.12 -9.07
N ASP A 215 18.27 -10.78 -9.10
CA ASP A 215 19.41 -10.49 -8.25
C ASP A 215 20.59 -10.08 -9.12
N ASP A 216 20.81 -8.77 -9.24
CA ASP A 216 21.88 -8.17 -10.03
C ASP A 216 22.93 -7.46 -9.17
N VAL A 217 22.84 -7.62 -7.85
CA VAL A 217 23.68 -6.95 -6.86
C VAL A 217 24.50 -7.97 -6.07
N GLY A 218 25.77 -7.66 -5.81
CA GLY A 218 26.63 -8.53 -4.98
C GLY A 218 27.31 -9.65 -5.77
N THR A 219 27.53 -10.79 -5.12
CA THR A 219 28.34 -11.89 -5.68
C THR A 219 27.55 -13.08 -6.23
N ASN A 220 26.27 -13.14 -5.87
CA ASN A 220 25.23 -14.00 -6.42
C ASN A 220 24.43 -13.18 -7.41
N THR A 221 24.64 -13.43 -8.70
CA THR A 221 23.82 -12.84 -9.75
C THR A 221 22.95 -13.92 -10.37
N GLY A 222 21.67 -13.64 -10.59
CA GLY A 222 20.79 -14.56 -11.27
C GLY A 222 19.31 -14.25 -11.10
N ASP A 223 18.52 -14.97 -11.88
CA ASP A 223 17.07 -14.92 -11.82
C ASP A 223 16.59 -16.13 -11.00
N HIS A 224 15.76 -15.85 -9.99
CA HIS A 224 15.28 -16.86 -9.06
C HIS A 224 13.76 -16.86 -9.02
N ASP A 225 13.15 -17.80 -9.73
CA ASP A 225 11.70 -17.96 -9.72
C ASP A 225 11.20 -18.42 -8.34
N TYR A 226 10.08 -17.86 -7.90
CA TYR A 226 9.37 -18.26 -6.70
C TYR A 226 7.87 -18.35 -6.91
N THR A 227 7.28 -19.28 -6.17
CA THR A 227 5.83 -19.45 -6.07
C THR A 227 5.31 -18.82 -4.80
N GLN A 228 4.03 -18.45 -4.82
CA GLN A 228 3.31 -17.91 -3.67
C GLN A 228 2.05 -18.74 -3.40
N GLN A 229 1.72 -18.91 -2.13
CA GLN A 229 0.59 -19.74 -1.71
C GLN A 229 0.01 -19.23 -0.40
N ILE A 230 -1.32 -19.24 -0.27
CA ILE A 230 -2.01 -19.01 1.01
C ILE A 230 -2.71 -20.29 1.42
N ASP A 231 -2.35 -20.80 2.60
CA ASP A 231 -2.97 -21.97 3.21
C ASP A 231 -3.93 -21.53 4.31
N PHE A 232 -5.22 -21.81 4.15
CA PHE A 232 -6.23 -21.52 5.16
C PHE A 232 -6.38 -22.60 6.23
N THR A 233 -5.60 -23.69 6.14
CA THR A 233 -5.58 -24.71 7.18
C THR A 233 -4.27 -25.48 7.22
N ASN A 234 -3.56 -25.41 8.35
CA ASN A 234 -2.81 -26.57 8.81
C ASN A 234 -3.83 -27.55 9.39
N ALA A 235 -4.19 -28.62 8.69
CA ALA A 235 -4.81 -29.76 9.37
C ALA A 235 -3.77 -30.36 10.34
N PRO A 236 -4.07 -30.57 11.64
CA PRO A 236 -5.40 -30.54 12.27
C PRO A 236 -5.71 -29.28 13.10
N THR A 237 -4.94 -28.21 12.96
CA THR A 237 -4.90 -27.05 13.86
C THR A 237 -5.46 -25.74 13.29
N GLY A 238 -5.95 -25.62 12.06
CA GLY A 238 -6.75 -24.45 11.65
C GLY A 238 -8.24 -24.72 11.85
N GLN A 239 -8.96 -23.97 12.69
CA GLN A 239 -10.40 -24.16 12.87
C GLN A 239 -11.19 -22.91 12.48
N LEU A 240 -11.65 -22.90 11.23
CA LEU A 240 -12.77 -22.10 10.82
C LEU A 240 -14.06 -22.76 11.34
N VAL A 241 -14.85 -22.08 12.15
CA VAL A 241 -16.04 -22.66 12.79
C VAL A 241 -17.27 -21.88 12.39
N PHE A 242 -18.30 -22.59 11.92
CA PHE A 242 -19.61 -21.97 11.76
C PHE A 242 -20.30 -21.88 13.13
N ALA A 243 -20.35 -20.69 13.71
CA ALA A 243 -20.79 -20.46 15.07
C ALA A 243 -22.11 -19.70 15.11
N ALA A 244 -22.92 -19.92 16.16
CA ALA A 244 -23.99 -19.00 16.54
C ALA A 244 -23.64 -18.31 17.84
N ASP A 245 -23.92 -17.02 17.92
CA ASP A 245 -24.07 -16.35 19.21
C ASP A 245 -25.56 -16.31 19.54
N THR A 246 -25.97 -17.15 20.49
CA THR A 246 -27.35 -17.21 20.99
C THR A 246 -27.56 -16.36 22.24
N SER A 247 -26.49 -15.82 22.81
CA SER A 247 -26.52 -15.21 24.13
C SER A 247 -26.75 -13.71 24.08
N GLY A 248 -26.39 -13.03 22.98
CA GLY A 248 -26.37 -11.56 22.89
C GLY A 248 -25.47 -10.88 23.93
N ASN A 249 -24.74 -11.68 24.73
CA ASN A 249 -24.01 -11.23 25.92
C ASN A 249 -22.50 -11.13 25.66
N ARG A 250 -22.02 -11.50 24.47
CA ARG A 250 -20.63 -11.23 24.08
C ARG A 250 -20.53 -9.81 23.55
N ALA A 251 -20.04 -8.92 24.42
CA ALA A 251 -19.42 -7.62 24.11
C ALA A 251 -19.97 -6.94 22.83
N GLY A 252 -21.28 -6.64 22.82
CA GLY A 252 -21.87 -5.78 21.78
C GLY A 252 -22.14 -6.44 20.43
N ARG A 253 -22.09 -7.78 20.30
CA ARG A 253 -22.49 -8.46 19.06
C ARG A 253 -23.96 -8.91 19.11
N PRO A 254 -24.75 -8.66 18.05
CA PRO A 254 -26.14 -9.13 17.98
C PRO A 254 -26.19 -10.66 17.94
N ALA A 255 -27.31 -11.25 18.37
CA ALA A 255 -27.50 -12.68 18.18
C ALA A 255 -27.52 -13.00 16.67
N GLY A 256 -26.80 -14.03 16.24
CA GLY A 256 -26.62 -14.31 14.82
C GLY A 256 -25.68 -15.48 14.52
N THR A 257 -25.49 -15.75 13.22
CA THR A 257 -24.54 -16.74 12.71
C THR A 257 -23.27 -16.08 12.20
N TYR A 258 -22.14 -16.70 12.49
CA TYR A 258 -20.82 -16.13 12.27
C TYR A 258 -19.87 -17.17 11.70
N LEU A 259 -18.91 -16.67 10.92
CA LEU A 259 -17.68 -17.38 10.64
C LEU A 259 -16.66 -17.06 11.74
N LYS A 260 -16.26 -18.05 12.53
CA LYS A 260 -15.32 -17.87 13.64
C LYS A 260 -13.93 -18.39 13.26
N PHE A 261 -12.91 -17.54 13.41
CA PHE A 261 -11.51 -17.95 13.47
C PHE A 261 -11.12 -18.14 14.94
N SER A 262 -10.80 -19.39 15.30
CA SER A 262 -10.45 -19.75 16.67
C SER A 262 -9.07 -19.23 17.05
N SER A 263 -8.95 -18.58 18.22
CA SER A 263 -7.66 -18.24 18.85
C SER A 263 -7.06 -19.39 19.66
N ALA A 264 -7.83 -20.45 19.93
CA ALA A 264 -7.42 -21.53 20.82
C ALA A 264 -6.39 -22.51 20.20
N GLY A 265 -5.29 -22.80 20.90
CA GLY A 265 -4.19 -23.67 20.43
C GLY A 265 -3.27 -22.94 19.44
N SER A 266 -2.05 -23.41 19.17
CA SER A 266 -1.13 -22.84 18.17
C SER A 266 -1.68 -23.02 16.75
N ARG A 267 -2.75 -22.28 16.44
CA ARG A 267 -3.71 -22.50 15.37
C ARG A 267 -3.72 -21.26 14.49
N TRP A 268 -3.05 -21.34 13.35
CA TRP A 268 -3.00 -20.24 12.39
C TRP A 268 -4.33 -20.12 11.64
N ALA A 269 -4.82 -18.90 11.49
CA ALA A 269 -5.94 -18.59 10.62
C ALA A 269 -5.55 -18.75 9.15
N TRP A 270 -4.30 -18.40 8.80
CA TRP A 270 -3.68 -18.73 7.52
C TRP A 270 -2.15 -18.72 7.63
N ASN A 271 -1.50 -19.37 6.66
CA ASN A 271 -0.08 -19.23 6.37
C ASN A 271 0.08 -18.68 4.96
N TYR A 272 0.87 -17.63 4.80
CA TYR A 272 1.38 -17.21 3.51
C TYR A 272 2.77 -17.79 3.30
N ASN A 273 3.00 -18.43 2.16
CA ASN A 273 4.28 -19.00 1.78
C ASN A 273 4.79 -18.32 0.51
N LEU A 274 6.06 -17.95 0.51
CA LEU A 274 6.84 -17.56 -0.65
C LEU A 274 8.01 -18.54 -0.74
N LYS A 275 8.19 -19.23 -1.87
CA LYS A 275 9.22 -20.27 -2.00
C LYS A 275 9.92 -20.22 -3.34
N ILE A 276 11.24 -20.11 -3.32
CA ILE A 276 12.09 -20.23 -4.51
C ILE A 276 11.97 -21.64 -5.07
N THR A 277 11.58 -21.78 -6.34
CA THR A 277 11.32 -23.08 -6.99
C THR A 277 12.63 -23.79 -7.35
N GLY A 278 13.66 -23.02 -7.72
CA GLY A 278 15.00 -23.50 -8.04
C GLY A 278 15.95 -23.64 -6.83
N PRO A 279 17.26 -23.68 -7.05
CA PRO A 279 18.25 -23.59 -5.97
C PRO A 279 18.03 -22.35 -5.10
N ALA A 280 18.33 -22.46 -3.80
CA ALA A 280 18.30 -21.30 -2.91
C ALA A 280 19.22 -20.18 -3.43
N VAL A 281 18.82 -18.93 -3.19
CA VAL A 281 19.64 -17.75 -3.51
C VAL A 281 20.83 -17.75 -2.55
N LYS A 282 22.05 -17.82 -3.08
CA LYS A 282 23.25 -17.90 -2.25
C LYS A 282 23.53 -16.53 -1.64
N VAL A 283 23.45 -16.42 -0.32
CA VAL A 283 23.71 -15.15 0.38
C VAL A 283 24.97 -15.29 1.20
N LYS A 284 26.01 -14.55 0.81
CA LYS A 284 27.28 -14.44 1.53
C LYS A 284 27.23 -13.27 2.51
N ASP A 285 26.68 -12.14 2.11
CA ASP A 285 26.48 -10.97 2.96
C ASP A 285 25.19 -10.21 2.63
N ALA A 286 24.90 -9.13 3.35
CA ALA A 286 23.62 -8.44 3.20
C ALA A 286 23.46 -7.73 1.85
N ALA A 287 24.56 -7.41 1.14
CA ALA A 287 24.47 -6.73 -0.15
C ALA A 287 23.91 -7.64 -1.25
N ASP A 288 24.05 -8.95 -1.10
CA ASP A 288 23.59 -10.00 -2.02
C ASP A 288 22.06 -10.13 -2.15
N LEU A 289 21.28 -9.46 -1.29
CA LEU A 289 19.81 -9.39 -1.43
C LEU A 289 19.28 -7.96 -1.29
N LYS A 290 20.12 -7.02 -0.88
CA LYS A 290 19.71 -5.64 -0.65
C LYS A 290 19.43 -4.96 -1.99
N ASN A 291 18.34 -4.19 -2.02
CA ASN A 291 17.74 -3.50 -3.16
C ASN A 291 17.00 -4.40 -4.14
N ASN A 292 17.04 -5.73 -3.98
CA ASN A 292 16.21 -6.61 -4.79
C ASN A 292 14.73 -6.40 -4.45
N VAL A 293 13.87 -6.62 -5.45
CA VAL A 293 12.43 -6.42 -5.33
C VAL A 293 11.74 -7.78 -5.18
N LEU A 294 10.95 -7.92 -4.12
CA LEU A 294 10.01 -9.02 -3.93
C LEU A 294 8.60 -8.53 -4.23
N ILE A 295 7.87 -9.26 -5.06
CA ILE A 295 6.44 -9.07 -5.24
C ILE A 295 5.73 -10.04 -4.29
N ILE A 296 5.19 -9.49 -3.19
CA ILE A 296 4.46 -10.25 -2.17
C ILE A 296 2.99 -9.90 -2.28
N LEU A 297 2.14 -10.89 -2.55
CA LEU A 297 0.69 -10.72 -2.66
C LEU A 297 0.31 -9.60 -3.64
N GLY A 298 0.96 -9.60 -4.81
CA GLY A 298 0.76 -8.61 -5.88
C GLY A 298 1.37 -7.23 -5.63
N LYS A 299 2.05 -6.99 -4.50
CA LYS A 299 2.66 -5.69 -4.16
C LYS A 299 4.19 -5.76 -4.18
N PRO A 300 4.87 -4.76 -4.76
CA PRO A 300 6.34 -4.71 -4.76
C PRO A 300 6.90 -4.22 -3.42
N TYR A 301 7.95 -4.88 -2.96
CA TYR A 301 8.70 -4.55 -1.75
C TYR A 301 10.20 -4.58 -2.05
N VAL A 302 10.88 -3.48 -1.79
CA VAL A 302 12.34 -3.40 -1.91
C VAL A 302 12.96 -3.92 -0.61
N ILE A 303 13.89 -4.89 -0.69
CA ILE A 303 14.65 -5.35 0.47
C ILE A 303 15.67 -4.26 0.84
N THR A 304 15.47 -3.60 1.98
CA THR A 304 16.37 -2.53 2.45
C THR A 304 17.45 -3.02 3.40
N ASN A 305 17.20 -4.14 4.08
CA ASN A 305 18.14 -4.75 5.00
C ASN A 305 17.96 -6.28 5.05
N VAL A 306 19.06 -6.99 5.29
CA VAL A 306 19.11 -8.45 5.41
C VAL A 306 19.90 -8.76 6.68
N LEU A 307 19.24 -9.42 7.63
CA LEU A 307 19.89 -9.88 8.85
C LEU A 307 20.46 -11.28 8.60
N ILE A 308 21.76 -11.45 8.77
CA ILE A 308 22.47 -12.73 8.59
C ILE A 308 23.13 -13.12 9.91
N ASP A 309 22.96 -14.39 10.30
CA ASP A 309 23.56 -14.98 11.49
C ASP A 309 24.13 -16.36 11.14
N ASN A 310 25.44 -16.54 11.37
CA ASN A 310 26.16 -17.78 11.05
C ASN A 310 25.93 -18.28 9.60
N GLY A 311 25.84 -17.35 8.64
CA GLY A 311 25.61 -17.66 7.23
C GLY A 311 24.17 -18.00 6.85
N ASN A 312 23.22 -17.94 7.80
CA ASN A 312 21.79 -18.08 7.53
C ASN A 312 21.10 -16.72 7.58
N ILE A 313 20.10 -16.54 6.71
CA ILE A 313 19.25 -15.34 6.76
C ILE A 313 18.30 -15.51 7.94
N ARG A 314 18.34 -14.54 8.84
CA ARG A 314 17.46 -14.44 10.00
C ARG A 314 16.39 -13.38 9.84
N GLY A 315 16.49 -12.49 8.85
CA GLY A 315 15.42 -11.54 8.62
C GLY A 315 15.61 -10.64 7.41
N LEU A 316 14.52 -10.02 7.00
CA LEU A 316 14.43 -9.06 5.91
C LEU A 316 13.73 -7.80 6.44
N THR A 317 14.22 -6.63 6.04
CA THR A 317 13.46 -5.38 6.12
C THR A 317 13.03 -4.98 4.71
N LEU A 318 11.75 -4.71 4.55
CA LEU A 318 11.10 -4.41 3.28
C LEU A 318 10.59 -2.96 3.31
N ASN A 319 10.86 -2.15 2.28
CA ASN A 319 10.26 -0.82 2.13
C ASN A 319 8.77 -0.97 1.73
N PRO A 320 7.81 -0.33 2.43
CA PRO A 320 7.95 0.89 3.24
C PRO A 320 8.05 0.72 4.77
N GLY A 321 8.59 -0.39 5.26
CA GLY A 321 8.92 -0.56 6.69
C GLY A 321 8.36 -1.84 7.32
N ILE A 322 8.27 -2.93 6.57
CA ILE A 322 7.89 -4.24 7.11
C ILE A 322 9.17 -4.99 7.49
N GLN A 323 9.29 -5.42 8.75
CA GLN A 323 10.40 -6.22 9.25
C GLN A 323 9.92 -7.64 9.49
N LEU A 324 10.63 -8.58 8.88
CA LEU A 324 10.39 -10.02 8.95
C LEU A 324 11.61 -10.66 9.59
N GLU A 325 11.52 -11.12 10.85
CA GLU A 325 12.63 -11.76 11.56
C GLU A 325 12.24 -13.17 12.03
N GLU A 326 13.12 -14.15 11.77
CA GLU A 326 12.97 -15.55 12.14
C GLU A 326 12.55 -15.70 13.60
N GLY A 327 11.38 -16.32 13.80
CA GLY A 327 10.86 -16.60 15.12
C GLY A 327 10.18 -15.41 15.81
N LYS A 328 9.99 -14.28 15.13
CA LYS A 328 9.38 -13.07 15.67
C LYS A 328 8.02 -12.77 15.02
N ASN A 329 7.26 -11.94 15.71
CA ASN A 329 6.10 -11.28 15.14
C ASN A 329 6.55 -10.31 14.03
N VAL A 330 5.72 -10.17 13.01
CA VAL A 330 5.91 -9.16 11.97
C VAL A 330 5.80 -7.78 12.59
N ASN A 331 6.74 -6.90 12.28
CA ASN A 331 6.63 -5.48 12.56
C ASN A 331 6.30 -4.76 11.26
N SER A 332 5.07 -4.26 11.15
CA SER A 332 4.57 -3.56 9.97
C SER A 332 4.49 -2.07 10.30
N TYR A 333 5.33 -1.25 9.65
CA TYR A 333 5.36 0.21 9.82
C TYR A 333 5.57 0.67 11.27
N GLY A 334 6.45 -0.03 12.01
CA GLY A 334 6.74 0.26 13.42
C GLY A 334 5.72 -0.31 14.41
N ILE A 335 4.69 -1.01 13.93
CA ILE A 335 3.67 -1.66 14.75
C ILE A 335 3.91 -3.17 14.72
N VAL A 336 4.14 -3.76 15.90
CA VAL A 336 4.20 -5.21 16.05
C VAL A 336 2.80 -5.78 15.88
N ILE A 337 2.62 -6.66 14.90
CA ILE A 337 1.38 -7.37 14.66
C ILE A 337 1.36 -8.60 15.56
N ASP A 338 0.64 -8.53 16.66
CA ASP A 338 0.55 -9.63 17.62
C ASP A 338 0.02 -10.91 16.95
N ASN A 339 0.58 -12.05 17.38
CA ASN A 339 0.23 -13.40 16.89
C ASN A 339 0.46 -13.60 15.37
N SER A 340 1.25 -12.74 14.75
CA SER A 340 1.94 -13.09 13.51
C SER A 340 3.25 -13.81 13.83
N PHE A 341 3.74 -14.65 12.92
CA PHE A 341 5.00 -15.35 13.10
C PHE A 341 5.73 -15.52 11.77
N VAL A 342 7.02 -15.20 11.76
CA VAL A 342 7.87 -15.30 10.58
C VAL A 342 8.76 -16.53 10.70
N HIS A 343 8.81 -17.31 9.62
CA HIS A 343 9.77 -18.38 9.43
C HIS A 343 10.49 -18.20 8.08
N ILE A 344 11.79 -17.96 8.10
CA ILE A 344 12.69 -17.85 6.97
C ILE A 344 13.23 -19.24 6.63
N ILE A 345 12.99 -19.67 5.39
CA ILE A 345 13.42 -20.97 4.90
C ILE A 345 14.85 -20.82 4.38
N ASN A 346 15.80 -21.51 5.01
CA ASN A 346 17.21 -21.54 4.63
C ASN A 346 17.60 -22.93 4.11
N GLU A 347 18.11 -23.03 2.87
CA GLU A 347 18.60 -24.28 2.27
C GLU A 347 19.93 -24.04 1.53
N ASN A 348 21.00 -23.74 2.28
CA ASN A 348 22.28 -23.23 1.75
C ASN A 348 22.14 -21.84 1.07
N GLY A 349 21.24 -21.01 1.60
CA GLY A 349 20.86 -19.71 1.05
C GLY A 349 19.40 -19.38 1.35
N PHE A 350 18.91 -18.28 0.80
CA PHE A 350 17.50 -17.92 0.87
C PHE A 350 16.64 -18.87 0.03
N LYS A 351 15.76 -19.63 0.67
CA LYS A 351 14.82 -20.51 -0.04
C LYS A 351 13.40 -19.96 -0.03
N GLY A 352 13.11 -18.98 0.83
CA GLY A 352 11.80 -18.36 0.92
C GLY A 352 11.44 -17.97 2.35
N LEU A 353 10.15 -17.75 2.59
CA LEU A 353 9.60 -17.45 3.90
C LEU A 353 8.16 -17.94 4.03
N THR A 354 7.76 -18.18 5.27
CA THR A 354 6.38 -18.42 5.70
C THR A 354 6.01 -17.35 6.71
N ILE A 355 4.84 -16.73 6.53
CA ILE A 355 4.24 -15.83 7.51
C ILE A 355 2.91 -16.42 7.95
N SER A 356 2.82 -16.72 9.23
CA SER A 356 1.62 -17.24 9.86
C SER A 356 0.90 -16.13 10.60
N TYR A 357 -0.43 -16.14 10.62
CA TYR A 357 -1.23 -15.24 11.45
C TYR A 357 -2.27 -16.03 12.25
N GLN A 358 -2.38 -15.72 13.54
CA GLN A 358 -3.40 -16.23 14.44
C GLN A 358 -4.12 -15.03 15.08
N PRO A 359 -5.46 -14.99 15.16
CA PRO A 359 -6.14 -13.91 15.86
C PRO A 359 -5.92 -14.04 17.38
N GLN A 360 -5.73 -12.90 18.06
CA GLN A 360 -5.47 -12.84 19.51
C GLN A 360 -6.62 -13.42 20.33
N ASP A 361 -7.84 -13.07 19.95
CA ASP A 361 -9.08 -13.59 20.49
C ASP A 361 -9.84 -14.32 19.39
N ASP A 362 -10.90 -15.05 19.77
CA ASP A 362 -11.82 -15.59 18.77
C ASP A 362 -12.38 -14.44 17.92
N LEU A 363 -12.01 -14.43 16.63
CA LEU A 363 -12.51 -13.49 15.66
C LEU A 363 -13.80 -14.05 15.04
N TYR A 364 -14.83 -13.21 14.98
CA TYR A 364 -16.12 -13.58 14.39
C TYR A 364 -16.42 -12.59 13.28
N LEU A 365 -16.73 -13.12 12.09
CA LEU A 365 -17.22 -12.36 10.95
C LEU A 365 -18.71 -12.65 10.79
N SER A 366 -19.54 -11.61 10.93
CA SER A 366 -20.94 -11.66 10.56
C SER A 366 -21.11 -11.61 9.03
N GLU A 367 -22.33 -11.83 8.54
CA GLU A 367 -22.59 -11.73 7.10
C GLU A 367 -22.24 -10.31 6.61
N ARG A 368 -21.44 -10.23 5.54
CA ARG A 368 -20.89 -9.00 4.94
C ARG A 368 -19.79 -8.30 5.75
N GLU A 369 -19.40 -8.80 6.91
CA GLU A 369 -18.17 -8.36 7.56
C GLU A 369 -16.95 -8.92 6.84
N SER A 370 -15.85 -8.17 6.95
CA SER A 370 -14.57 -8.53 6.38
C SER A 370 -13.46 -8.56 7.43
N LEU A 371 -12.53 -9.49 7.26
CA LEU A 371 -11.24 -9.46 7.91
C LEU A 371 -10.19 -9.06 6.90
N LYS A 372 -9.64 -7.87 7.07
CA LYS A 372 -8.49 -7.42 6.29
C LYS A 372 -7.22 -8.13 6.75
N ASP A 373 -6.36 -8.50 5.80
CA ASP A 373 -5.00 -8.96 6.07
C ASP A 373 -4.26 -7.93 6.93
N PRO A 374 -3.92 -8.23 8.19
CA PRO A 374 -3.32 -7.28 9.11
C PRO A 374 -1.82 -7.07 8.85
N ILE A 375 -1.19 -7.90 8.01
CA ILE A 375 0.25 -7.86 7.76
C ILE A 375 0.56 -6.97 6.55
N PHE A 376 0.02 -7.32 5.38
CA PHE A 376 0.29 -6.62 4.12
C PHE A 376 -0.91 -5.81 3.61
N GLY A 377 -2.09 -5.97 4.24
CA GLY A 377 -3.34 -5.39 3.75
C GLY A 377 -3.61 -5.72 2.29
N ALA A 378 -3.24 -6.93 1.86
CA ALA A 378 -3.26 -7.31 0.45
C ALA A 378 -4.57 -7.96 0.01
N PHE A 379 -5.28 -8.60 0.94
CA PHE A 379 -6.58 -9.22 0.68
C PHE A 379 -7.50 -9.06 1.89
N ASP A 380 -8.78 -9.31 1.67
CA ASP A 380 -9.82 -9.31 2.68
C ASP A 380 -10.59 -10.65 2.62
N ILE A 381 -10.95 -11.20 3.77
CA ILE A 381 -11.80 -12.38 3.88
C ILE A 381 -13.22 -11.92 4.22
N TYR A 382 -14.20 -12.25 3.39
CA TYR A 382 -15.60 -11.88 3.59
C TYR A 382 -16.48 -13.09 3.87
N PHE A 383 -17.37 -13.00 4.86
CA PHE A 383 -18.45 -13.98 5.01
C PHE A 383 -19.67 -13.55 4.19
N ARG A 384 -19.81 -14.09 2.98
CA ARG A 384 -20.79 -13.59 2.00
C ARG A 384 -22.25 -13.90 2.37
N SER A 385 -22.60 -15.16 2.58
CA SER A 385 -23.98 -15.60 2.84
C SER A 385 -24.03 -17.05 3.31
N ILE A 386 -25.13 -17.44 3.96
CA ILE A 386 -25.52 -18.84 4.15
C ILE A 386 -26.64 -19.13 3.16
N GLN A 387 -26.43 -20.06 2.23
CA GLN A 387 -27.49 -20.52 1.35
C GLN A 387 -28.19 -21.72 1.98
N SER A 388 -29.48 -21.57 2.29
CA SER A 388 -30.35 -22.70 2.63
C SER A 388 -30.93 -23.27 1.33
N HIS A 389 -30.55 -24.50 0.97
CA HIS A 389 -31.22 -25.26 -0.06
C HIS A 389 -32.56 -25.84 0.42
#